data_AF-A0A1F9ZST3-F1
#
_entry.id   AF-A0A1F9ZST3-F1
#
_cell.length_a   1.000
_cell.length_b   1.000
_cell.length_c   1.000
_cell.angle_alpha   90.00
_cell.angle_beta   90.00
_cell.angle_gamma   90.00
#
_symmetry.space_group_name_H-M   'P 1'
#
loop_
_entity.id
_entity.type
_entity.pdbx_description
1 polymer ?
#
loop_
_entity_poly.entity_id
_entity_poly.type
_entity_poly.pdbx_seq_one_letter_code
_entity_poly.pdbx_strand_id
1 'polypeptide(L)'
;MDLGEDEFTVGRPHPMIDYSLRNKLIVSEGKKPDTAVLLLDVVLGYGSNPRPLDDILPAIGEAFGSNASLSIVASVTGTETDPQVRSVVVAGLEKAGVIVMPSNASACRLAGEIVRRLAKK
;
A
#
# COMPACT_ATOMS: atom_id res chain seq x y z
N MET A 1 7.46 -7.44 -4.51
CA MET A 1 6.96 -8.74 -4.04
C MET A 1 5.56 -8.88 -4.59
N ASP A 2 5.23 -10.00 -5.23
CA ASP A 2 3.85 -10.32 -5.57
C ASP A 2 3.31 -11.24 -4.48
N LEU A 3 2.40 -10.73 -3.64
CA LEU A 3 1.83 -11.51 -2.55
C LEU A 3 0.76 -12.50 -3.06
N GLY A 4 0.32 -12.37 -4.31
CA GLY A 4 -0.64 -13.28 -4.93
C GLY A 4 -0.02 -14.62 -5.38
N GLU A 5 1.31 -14.72 -5.43
CA GLU A 5 2.01 -15.96 -5.79
C GLU A 5 1.65 -17.10 -4.84
N ASP A 6 1.62 -18.34 -5.37
CA ASP A 6 1.20 -19.55 -4.65
C ASP A 6 1.89 -19.71 -3.29
N GLU A 7 3.19 -19.35 -3.21
CA GLU A 7 3.99 -19.42 -1.97
C GLU A 7 3.36 -18.64 -0.80
N PHE A 8 2.63 -17.56 -1.09
CA PHE A 8 2.01 -16.69 -0.09
C PHE A 8 0.53 -17.00 0.17
N THR A 9 -0.09 -17.84 -0.66
CA THR A 9 -1.56 -18.10 -0.63
C THR A 9 -1.93 -19.52 -0.19
N VAL A 10 -0.97 -20.42 0.06
CA VAL A 10 -1.26 -21.76 0.58
C VAL A 10 -2.00 -21.69 1.92
N GLY A 11 -3.25 -22.18 1.92
CA GLY A 11 -4.10 -22.23 3.11
C GLY A 11 -4.61 -20.86 3.60
N ARG A 12 -4.57 -19.83 2.75
CA ARG A 12 -5.00 -18.46 3.09
C ARG A 12 -5.81 -17.83 1.96
N PRO A 13 -6.71 -16.88 2.26
CA PRO A 13 -7.35 -16.10 1.20
C PRO A 13 -6.31 -15.27 0.42
N HIS A 14 -6.60 -15.00 -0.86
CA HIS A 14 -5.73 -14.19 -1.70
C HIS A 14 -5.55 -12.77 -1.11
N PRO A 15 -4.36 -12.13 -1.18
CA PRO A 15 -4.11 -10.83 -0.54
C PRO A 15 -4.89 -9.65 -1.10
N MET A 16 -5.59 -9.83 -2.22
CA MET A 16 -6.57 -8.83 -2.69
C MET A 16 -7.85 -8.84 -1.86
N ILE A 17 -8.17 -9.96 -1.20
CA ILE A 17 -9.37 -10.16 -0.38
C ILE A 17 -9.07 -9.92 1.10
N ASP A 18 -7.97 -10.52 1.58
CA ASP A 18 -7.56 -10.48 2.99
C ASP A 18 -6.20 -9.78 3.11
N TYR A 19 -6.14 -8.67 3.85
CA TYR A 19 -4.89 -7.91 3.96
C TYR A 19 -3.99 -8.37 5.10
N SER A 20 -4.28 -9.49 5.80
CA SER A 20 -3.54 -9.90 6.99
C SER A 20 -2.03 -10.05 6.75
N LEU A 21 -1.63 -10.70 5.65
CA LEU A 21 -0.21 -10.86 5.32
C LEU A 21 0.40 -9.52 4.91
N ARG A 22 -0.29 -8.76 4.06
CA ARG A 22 0.15 -7.44 3.60
C ARG A 22 0.38 -6.48 4.77
N ASN A 23 -0.57 -6.40 5.70
CA ASN A 23 -0.52 -5.53 6.87
C ASN A 23 0.65 -5.88 7.78
N LYS A 24 0.90 -7.19 7.99
CA LYS A 24 2.11 -7.64 8.72
C LYS A 24 3.39 -7.15 8.05
N LEU A 25 3.47 -7.22 6.72
CA LEU A 25 4.64 -6.76 5.96
C LEU A 25 4.78 -5.23 5.98
N ILE A 26 3.69 -4.48 5.84
CA ILE A 26 3.70 -3.01 5.95
C ILE A 26 4.32 -2.60 7.29
N VAL A 27 3.89 -3.23 8.39
CA VAL A 27 4.41 -2.97 9.73
C VAL A 27 5.86 -3.41 9.86
N SER A 28 6.21 -4.63 9.43
CA SER A 28 7.56 -5.17 9.61
C SER A 28 8.61 -4.42 8.78
N GLU A 29 8.29 -4.09 7.53
CA GLU A 29 9.16 -3.29 6.67
C GLU A 29 9.22 -1.83 7.15
N GLY A 30 8.08 -1.26 7.56
CA GLY A 30 8.01 0.09 8.11
C GLY A 30 8.85 0.29 9.38
N LYS A 31 9.09 -0.77 10.17
CA LYS A 31 9.98 -0.72 11.34
C LYS A 31 11.46 -0.72 10.99
N LYS A 32 11.85 -1.03 9.76
CA LYS A 32 13.26 -1.10 9.39
C LYS A 32 13.79 0.30 9.06
N PRO A 33 14.89 0.74 9.68
CA PRO A 33 15.43 2.08 9.46
C PRO A 33 16.03 2.28 8.06
N ASP A 34 16.36 1.20 7.35
CA ASP A 34 16.87 1.21 5.98
C ASP A 34 15.76 1.23 4.91
N THR A 35 14.50 1.06 5.32
CA THR A 35 13.35 1.14 4.41
C THR A 35 12.97 2.61 4.22
N ALA A 36 13.34 3.17 3.07
CA ALA A 36 13.02 4.55 2.71
C ALA A 36 11.59 4.73 2.17
N VAL A 37 11.09 3.74 1.43
CA VAL A 37 9.78 3.82 0.77
C VAL A 37 9.07 2.48 0.74
N LEU A 38 7.78 2.47 1.09
CA LEU A 38 6.87 1.37 0.78
C LEU A 38 6.06 1.73 -0.46
N LEU A 39 6.07 0.85 -1.46
CA LEU A 39 5.28 0.97 -2.68
C LEU A 39 4.11 -0.02 -2.62
N LEU A 40 2.89 0.49 -2.73
CA LEU A 40 1.65 -0.26 -2.55
C LEU A 40 0.73 -0.16 -3.78
N ASP A 41 0.07 -1.24 -4.14
CA ASP A 41 -1.04 -1.26 -5.10
C ASP A 41 -2.35 -1.66 -4.40
N VAL A 42 -3.41 -0.88 -4.57
CA VAL A 42 -4.72 -1.18 -3.99
C VAL A 42 -5.69 -1.45 -5.12
N VAL A 43 -6.09 -2.72 -5.26
CA VAL A 43 -7.03 -3.18 -6.27
C VAL A 43 -8.43 -3.24 -5.67
N LEU A 44 -9.40 -2.65 -6.39
CA LEU A 44 -10.81 -2.56 -6.00
C LEU A 44 -11.68 -3.43 -6.91
N GLY A 45 -12.98 -3.40 -6.65
CA GLY A 45 -13.98 -4.12 -7.42
C GLY A 45 -14.45 -5.39 -6.74
N TYR A 46 -15.27 -6.15 -7.48
CA TYR A 46 -15.83 -7.41 -7.00
C TYR A 46 -14.73 -8.45 -6.75
N GLY A 47 -14.84 -9.17 -5.64
CA GLY A 47 -13.82 -10.15 -5.25
C GLY A 47 -12.55 -9.56 -4.65
N SER A 48 -12.50 -8.24 -4.42
CA SER A 48 -11.46 -7.59 -3.60
C SER A 48 -11.99 -7.33 -2.18
N ASN A 49 -11.11 -6.89 -1.27
CA ASN A 49 -11.47 -6.52 0.09
C ASN A 49 -12.65 -5.52 0.08
N PRO A 50 -13.75 -5.79 0.80
CA PRO A 50 -14.94 -4.92 0.79
C PRO A 50 -14.73 -3.62 1.56
N ARG A 51 -13.76 -3.57 2.47
CA ARG A 51 -13.46 -2.40 3.33
C ARG A 51 -11.94 -2.17 3.40
N PRO A 52 -11.29 -1.82 2.27
CA PRO A 52 -9.82 -1.79 2.20
C PRO A 52 -9.21 -0.73 3.13
N LEU A 53 -9.89 0.41 3.33
CA LEU A 53 -9.41 1.46 4.24
C LEU A 53 -9.40 1.00 5.70
N ASP A 54 -10.50 0.39 6.16
CA ASP A 54 -10.62 -0.09 7.54
C ASP A 54 -9.51 -1.10 7.87
N ASP A 55 -9.12 -1.91 6.88
CA ASP A 55 -8.13 -2.96 7.03
C ASP A 55 -6.69 -2.44 6.93
N ILE A 56 -6.37 -1.58 5.95
CA ILE A 56 -4.98 -1.17 5.67
C ILE A 56 -4.50 0.02 6.52
N LEU A 57 -5.39 0.94 6.93
CA LEU A 57 -5.00 2.17 7.61
C LEU A 57 -4.32 1.96 8.97
N PRO A 58 -4.73 0.99 9.81
CA PRO A 58 -4.01 0.71 11.06
C PRO A 58 -2.53 0.35 10.84
N ALA A 59 -2.24 -0.48 9.84
CA ALA A 59 -0.87 -0.88 9.51
C ALA A 59 -0.03 0.29 8.97
N ILE A 60 -0.64 1.15 8.15
CA ILE A 60 -0.01 2.39 7.65
C ILE A 60 0.35 3.32 8.81
N GLY A 61 -0.58 3.53 9.75
CA GLY A 61 -0.35 4.37 10.92
C GLY A 61 0.80 3.86 11.79
N GLU A 62 0.86 2.55 12.04
CA GLU A 62 1.96 1.94 12.80
C GLU A 62 3.31 2.06 12.07
N ALA A 63 3.33 1.88 10.75
CA ALA A 63 4.55 2.02 9.94
C ALA A 63 5.10 3.46 10.01
N PHE A 64 4.25 4.47 9.82
CA PHE A 64 4.66 5.87 9.99
C PHE A 64 5.11 6.20 11.41
N GLY A 65 4.42 5.66 12.43
CA GLY A 65 4.82 5.84 13.83
C GLY A 65 6.16 5.20 14.18
N SER A 66 6.54 4.14 13.46
CA SER A 66 7.78 3.39 13.69
C SER A 66 9.00 3.98 12.96
N ASN A 67 8.78 4.65 11.82
CA ASN A 67 9.85 5.24 11.01
C ASN A 67 9.42 6.60 10.45
N ALA A 68 9.87 7.66 11.09
CA ALA A 68 9.56 9.04 10.70
C ALA A 68 10.13 9.46 9.33
N SER A 69 11.10 8.72 8.79
CA SER A 69 11.66 8.97 7.45
C SER A 69 10.98 8.18 6.34
N LEU A 70 10.03 7.30 6.70
CA LEU A 70 9.34 6.45 5.75
C LEU A 70 8.41 7.26 4.85
N SER A 71 8.51 7.03 3.55
CA SER A 71 7.48 7.43 2.59
C SER A 71 6.61 6.23 2.23
N ILE A 72 5.30 6.42 2.08
CA ILE A 72 4.42 5.40 1.51
C ILE A 72 3.80 5.96 0.24
N VAL A 73 4.03 5.27 -0.87
CA VAL A 73 3.50 5.64 -2.20
C VAL A 73 2.56 4.54 -2.65
N ALA A 74 1.39 4.91 -3.16
CA ALA A 74 0.41 3.95 -3.63
C ALA A 74 -0.13 4.26 -5.03
N SER A 75 -0.71 3.27 -5.68
CA SER A 75 -1.66 3.48 -6.78
C SER A 75 -2.94 2.68 -6.51
N VAL A 76 -4.08 3.24 -6.91
CA VAL A 76 -5.40 2.61 -6.73
C VAL A 76 -5.99 2.25 -8.09
N THR A 77 -6.14 0.95 -8.33
CA THR A 77 -6.75 0.36 -9.53
C THR A 77 -8.20 0.01 -9.22
N GLY A 78 -9.13 0.63 -9.95
CA GLY A 78 -10.56 0.51 -9.73
C GLY A 78 -11.29 1.68 -10.37
N THR A 79 -12.58 1.80 -10.07
CA THR A 79 -13.50 2.76 -10.67
C THR A 79 -14.38 3.41 -9.60
N GLU A 80 -15.06 4.49 -9.98
CA GLU A 80 -16.08 5.13 -9.13
C GLU A 80 -17.33 4.26 -8.94
N THR A 81 -17.54 3.25 -9.80
CA THR A 81 -18.67 2.33 -9.75
C THR A 81 -18.39 1.04 -8.98
N ASP A 82 -17.15 0.84 -8.53
CA ASP A 82 -16.82 -0.30 -7.68
C ASP A 82 -17.44 -0.15 -6.29
N PRO A 83 -17.74 -1.26 -5.58
CA PRO A 83 -18.36 -1.20 -4.25
C PRO A 83 -17.62 -0.33 -3.23
N GLN A 84 -16.29 -0.25 -3.35
CA GLN A 84 -15.42 0.53 -2.46
C GLN A 84 -15.33 2.01 -2.83
N VAL A 85 -15.75 2.39 -4.05
CA VAL A 85 -15.65 3.72 -4.67
C VAL A 85 -14.22 4.27 -4.68
N ARG A 86 -13.58 4.30 -5.87
CA ARG A 86 -12.17 4.66 -5.99
C ARG A 86 -11.81 6.00 -5.34
N SER A 87 -12.58 7.07 -5.57
CA SER A 87 -12.31 8.37 -4.97
C SER A 87 -12.31 8.37 -3.43
N VAL A 88 -13.18 7.59 -2.80
CA VAL A 88 -13.23 7.43 -1.34
C VAL A 88 -11.97 6.75 -0.82
N VAL A 89 -11.54 5.67 -1.48
CA VAL A 89 -10.30 4.95 -1.10
C VAL A 89 -9.07 5.85 -1.28
N VAL A 90 -8.97 6.57 -2.40
CA VAL A 90 -7.87 7.52 -2.64
C VAL A 90 -7.83 8.59 -1.54
N ALA A 91 -8.95 9.26 -1.27
CA ALA A 91 -9.01 10.31 -0.26
C ALA A 91 -8.68 9.78 1.16
N GLY A 92 -9.10 8.55 1.49
CA GLY A 92 -8.78 7.91 2.76
C GLY A 92 -7.28 7.66 2.94
N LEU A 93 -6.60 7.17 1.89
CA LEU A 93 -5.16 6.95 1.89
C LEU A 93 -4.39 8.27 1.97
N GLU A 94 -4.77 9.27 1.16
CA GLU A 94 -4.13 10.60 1.17
C GLU A 94 -4.26 11.28 2.53
N LYS A 95 -5.44 11.19 3.17
CA LYS A 95 -5.67 11.71 4.53
C LYS A 95 -4.75 11.04 5.57
N ALA A 96 -4.35 9.80 5.35
CA ALA A 96 -3.40 9.08 6.21
C ALA A 96 -1.93 9.39 5.90
N GLY A 97 -1.65 10.28 4.95
CA GLY A 97 -0.28 10.69 4.57
C GLY A 97 0.34 9.84 3.44
N VAL A 98 -0.41 8.93 2.83
CA VAL A 98 0.06 8.16 1.67
C VAL A 98 0.06 9.03 0.42
N ILE A 99 1.11 8.96 -0.38
CA ILE A 99 1.18 9.64 -1.68
C ILE A 99 0.53 8.75 -2.73
N VAL A 100 -0.69 9.08 -3.15
CA VAL A 100 -1.42 8.30 -4.15
C VAL A 100 -1.17 8.84 -5.55
N MET A 101 -0.51 8.02 -6.39
CA MET A 101 -0.19 8.37 -7.77
C MET A 101 -1.27 7.85 -8.74
N PRO A 102 -1.48 8.52 -9.88
CA PRO A 102 -2.56 8.18 -10.81
C PRO A 102 -2.40 6.82 -11.50
N SER A 103 -1.21 6.21 -11.45
CA SER A 103 -0.94 4.89 -12.01
C SER A 103 0.22 4.20 -11.30
N ASN A 104 0.26 2.87 -11.37
CA ASN A 104 1.37 2.07 -10.84
C ASN A 104 2.72 2.55 -11.41
N ALA A 105 2.80 2.80 -12.73
CA ALA A 105 4.02 3.32 -13.36
C ALA A 105 4.48 4.66 -12.75
N SER A 106 3.55 5.54 -12.39
CA SER A 106 3.87 6.82 -11.75
C SER A 106 4.29 6.63 -10.28
N ALA A 107 3.65 5.71 -9.57
CA ALA A 107 4.03 5.31 -8.22
C ALA A 107 5.46 4.74 -8.17
N CYS A 108 5.80 3.82 -9.08
CA CYS A 108 7.16 3.26 -9.20
C CYS A 108 8.20 4.34 -9.49
N ARG A 109 7.91 5.26 -10.43
CA ARG A 109 8.83 6.36 -10.77
C ARG A 109 9.11 7.25 -9.56
N LEU A 110 8.08 7.61 -8.80
CA LEU A 110 8.24 8.42 -7.59
C LEU A 110 9.04 7.67 -6.52
N ALA A 111 8.72 6.41 -6.25
CA ALA A 111 9.45 5.59 -5.28
C ALA A 111 10.94 5.49 -5.63
N GLY A 112 11.28 5.26 -6.91
CA GLY A 112 12.66 5.23 -7.37
C GLY A 112 13.39 6.57 -7.20
N GLU A 113 12.69 7.69 -7.43
CA GLU A 113 13.27 9.03 -7.23
C GLU A 113 13.51 9.35 -5.75
N ILE A 114 12.62 8.93 -4.84
CA ILE A 114 12.82 9.05 -3.39
C ILE A 114 14.13 8.37 -2.98
N VAL A 115 14.31 7.10 -3.38
CA VAL A 115 15.54 6.33 -3.06
C VAL A 115 16.77 7.00 -3.66
N ARG A 116 16.71 7.42 -4.92
CA ARG A 116 17.84 8.09 -5.61
C ARG A 116 18.27 9.37 -4.89
N ARG A 117 17.33 10.17 -4.39
CA ARG A 117 17.63 11.43 -3.69
C ARG A 117 18.25 11.19 -2.33
N LEU A 118 17.79 10.16 -1.60
CA LEU A 118 18.35 9.79 -0.31
C LEU A 118 19.77 9.24 -0.45
N ALA A 119 20.06 8.48 -1.50
CA ALA A 119 21.41 7.95 -1.77
C ALA A 119 22.43 9.03 -2.20
N LYS A 120 21.99 10.24 -2.55
CA LYS A 120 22.84 11.38 -2.92
C LYS A 120 23.14 12.31 -1.73
N LYS A 121 22.51 12.10 -0.58
CA LYS A 121 22.84 12.78 0.68
C LYS A 121 23.92 12.02 1.42
#